data_AF-A0A0G4LFV6-F1
#
_entry.id   AF-A0A0G4LFV6-F1
#
_cell.length_a   1.000
_cell.length_b   1.000
_cell.length_c   1.000
_cell.angle_alpha   90.00
_cell.angle_beta   90.00
_cell.angle_gamma   90.00
#
_symmetry.space_group_name_H-M   'P 1'
#
loop_
_entity.id
_entity.type
_entity.pdbx_description
1 polymer ?
#
loop_
_entity_poly.entity_id
_entity_poly.type
_entity_poly.pdbx_seq_one_letter_code
_entity_poly.pdbx_strand_id
1 'polypeptide(L)'
;MDVDGDDADLHLPLAIRDVDQLDRAFAGDNVVEHFEAEKAEMETEQDDKVIDETLPGWGNWVGDGVSARDKARHKGKVLRKVEGIKKANRKDAKLEKVIINEKRIKNNDKYLASQLPHEFESRAQYERSLRLPMGPEWQTKESFQDATKPRVLVKQGIIAPMLRPTR
;
A
#
# COMPACT_ATOMS: atom_id res chain seq x y z
N MET A 1 9.15 -51.82 26.12
CA MET A 1 10.43 -51.12 25.98
C MET A 1 10.94 -51.31 24.58
N ASP A 2 11.40 -50.33 23.82
CA ASP A 2 11.21 -48.88 23.72
C ASP A 2 11.76 -48.55 22.32
N VAL A 3 10.97 -47.86 21.49
CA VAL A 3 11.31 -46.55 20.88
C VAL A 3 12.58 -46.56 20.02
N ASP A 4 12.43 -46.72 18.70
CA ASP A 4 13.45 -46.38 17.69
C ASP A 4 12.77 -45.93 16.37
N GLY A 5 11.86 -44.97 16.49
CA GLY A 5 11.11 -44.40 15.36
C GLY A 5 11.21 -42.88 15.18
N ASP A 6 11.98 -42.18 16.03
CA ASP A 6 11.91 -40.71 16.14
C ASP A 6 13.20 -39.97 15.69
N ASP A 7 14.25 -40.66 15.21
CA ASP A 7 15.53 -40.00 14.84
C ASP A 7 15.58 -39.50 13.39
N ALA A 8 14.71 -40.00 12.50
CA ALA A 8 14.63 -39.52 11.11
C ALA A 8 13.99 -38.12 11.02
N ASP A 9 13.16 -37.78 12.00
CA ASP A 9 12.44 -36.50 12.08
C ASP A 9 13.30 -35.38 12.70
N LEU A 10 14.55 -35.67 13.10
CA LEU A 10 15.53 -34.73 13.66
C LEU A 10 16.50 -34.13 12.62
N HIS A 11 16.45 -34.55 11.36
CA HIS A 11 17.31 -34.02 10.28
C HIS A 11 16.67 -33.25 9.10
N LEU A 12 15.36 -32.98 9.13
CA LEU A 12 14.77 -31.96 8.24
C LEU A 12 15.24 -30.53 8.61
N PRO A 13 15.43 -29.63 7.61
CA PRO A 13 15.71 -28.21 7.87
C PRO A 13 14.58 -27.62 8.73
N LEU A 14 14.93 -26.67 9.62
CA LEU A 14 14.00 -26.07 10.59
C LEU A 14 12.64 -25.68 9.98
N ALA A 15 12.66 -25.16 8.75
CA ALA A 15 11.46 -24.78 7.99
C ALA A 15 10.45 -25.93 7.70
N ILE A 16 10.89 -27.19 7.67
CA ILE A 16 10.00 -28.35 7.46
C ILE A 16 9.55 -28.95 8.80
N ARG A 17 10.37 -28.88 9.87
CA ARG A 17 9.87 -29.22 11.23
C ARG A 17 8.76 -28.29 11.67
N ASP A 18 8.88 -27.01 11.33
CA ASP A 18 7.90 -26.00 11.71
C ASP A 18 6.52 -26.32 11.11
N VAL A 19 6.41 -26.82 9.88
CA VAL A 19 5.09 -27.06 9.26
C VAL A 19 4.34 -28.22 9.90
N ASP A 20 4.99 -29.36 10.15
CA ASP A 20 4.32 -30.51 10.77
C ASP A 20 3.96 -30.23 12.24
N GLN A 21 4.77 -29.43 12.92
CA GLN A 21 4.48 -28.98 14.29
C GLN A 21 3.36 -27.94 14.33
N LEU A 22 3.29 -27.04 13.35
CA LEU A 22 2.19 -26.08 13.21
C LEU A 22 0.89 -26.80 12.86
N ASP A 23 0.91 -27.72 11.89
CA ASP A 23 -0.26 -28.51 11.53
C ASP A 23 -0.75 -29.34 12.71
N ARG A 24 0.16 -29.87 13.55
CA ARG A 24 -0.19 -30.59 14.78
C ARG A 24 -0.67 -29.68 15.91
N ALA A 25 -0.10 -28.49 16.06
CA ALA A 25 -0.49 -27.51 17.09
C ALA A 25 -1.82 -26.82 16.76
N PHE A 26 -2.12 -26.65 15.47
CA PHE A 26 -3.33 -26.04 14.93
C PHE A 26 -4.30 -27.07 14.34
N ALA A 27 -4.10 -28.37 14.55
CA ALA A 27 -4.94 -29.45 14.00
C ALA A 27 -6.45 -29.36 14.33
N GLY A 28 -6.83 -28.54 15.33
CA GLY A 28 -8.21 -28.29 15.73
C GLY A 28 -8.74 -26.89 15.41
N ASP A 29 -7.92 -26.02 14.84
CA ASP A 29 -8.29 -24.67 14.42
C ASP A 29 -8.13 -24.63 12.89
N ASN A 30 -9.21 -24.45 12.13
CA ASN A 30 -9.17 -24.51 10.66
C ASN A 30 -8.50 -23.24 10.08
N VAL A 31 -7.22 -23.01 10.40
CA VAL A 31 -6.49 -21.77 10.09
C VAL A 31 -6.39 -21.54 8.58
N VAL A 32 -6.22 -22.60 7.79
CA VAL A 32 -6.14 -22.53 6.32
C VAL A 32 -7.49 -22.11 5.73
N GLU A 33 -8.58 -22.73 6.18
CA GLU A 33 -9.93 -22.42 5.71
C GLU A 33 -10.32 -20.98 6.09
N HIS A 34 -10.04 -20.56 7.33
CA HIS A 34 -10.27 -19.19 7.77
C HIS A 34 -9.47 -18.17 6.95
N PHE A 35 -8.22 -18.47 6.64
CA PHE A 35 -7.38 -17.61 5.80
C PHE A 35 -7.90 -17.51 4.36
N GLU A 36 -8.30 -18.63 3.76
CA GLU A 36 -8.90 -18.63 2.42
C GLU A 36 -10.23 -17.88 2.38
N ALA A 37 -11.05 -18.02 3.42
CA ALA A 37 -12.30 -17.30 3.58
C ALA A 37 -12.07 -15.78 3.74
N GLU A 38 -11.14 -15.36 4.61
CA GLU A 38 -10.77 -13.95 4.78
C GLU A 38 -10.20 -13.37 3.47
N LYS A 39 -9.34 -14.13 2.78
CA LYS A 39 -8.80 -13.75 1.48
C LYS A 39 -9.93 -13.54 0.49
N ALA A 40 -10.85 -14.51 0.38
CA ALA A 40 -12.02 -14.45 -0.50
C ALA A 40 -12.89 -13.21 -0.21
N GLU A 41 -13.17 -12.94 1.07
CA GLU A 41 -13.94 -11.77 1.50
C GLU A 41 -13.24 -10.47 1.10
N MET A 42 -11.95 -10.34 1.36
CA MET A 42 -11.15 -9.18 0.97
C MET A 42 -11.08 -8.98 -0.54
N GLU A 43 -11.09 -10.05 -1.36
CA GLU A 43 -11.17 -9.88 -2.83
C GLU A 43 -12.53 -9.31 -3.22
N THR A 44 -13.62 -9.82 -2.65
CA THR A 44 -14.97 -9.31 -2.97
C THR A 44 -15.16 -7.88 -2.50
N GLU A 45 -14.54 -7.48 -1.39
CA GLU A 45 -14.61 -6.11 -0.91
C GLU A 45 -13.85 -5.14 -1.83
N GLN A 46 -12.73 -5.57 -2.40
CA GLN A 46 -11.88 -4.74 -3.26
C GLN A 46 -12.24 -4.81 -4.76
N ASP A 47 -13.07 -5.77 -5.17
CA ASP A 47 -13.50 -5.93 -6.56
C ASP A 47 -14.37 -4.75 -7.05
N ASP A 48 -14.61 -4.69 -8.35
CA ASP A 48 -15.44 -3.68 -9.00
C ASP A 48 -16.86 -3.65 -8.38
N LYS A 49 -17.19 -2.56 -7.70
CA LYS A 49 -18.50 -2.36 -7.08
C LYS A 49 -19.35 -1.45 -7.96
N VAL A 50 -20.50 -1.96 -8.40
CA VAL A 50 -21.54 -1.15 -9.05
C VAL A 50 -22.49 -0.65 -7.97
N ILE A 51 -22.35 0.63 -7.63
CA ILE A 51 -23.22 1.28 -6.64
C ILE A 51 -24.37 1.94 -7.41
N ASP A 52 -25.59 1.51 -7.12
CA ASP A 52 -26.80 2.17 -7.63
C ASP A 52 -27.12 3.37 -6.75
N GLU A 53 -26.84 4.57 -7.25
CA GLU A 53 -27.12 5.83 -6.58
C GLU A 53 -28.44 6.45 -7.06
N THR A 54 -29.33 5.66 -7.67
CA THR A 54 -30.66 6.17 -7.97
C THR A 54 -31.37 6.59 -6.70
N LEU A 55 -31.46 7.90 -6.51
CA LEU A 55 -32.35 8.49 -5.53
C LEU A 55 -33.80 8.25 -5.99
N PRO A 56 -34.67 7.71 -5.13
CA PRO A 56 -36.09 7.62 -5.45
C PRO A 56 -36.65 9.03 -5.63
N GLY A 57 -37.13 9.34 -6.83
CA GLY A 57 -37.77 10.63 -7.11
C GLY A 57 -39.14 10.77 -6.42
N TRP A 58 -39.73 11.97 -6.50
CA TRP A 58 -41.06 12.28 -5.94
C TRP A 58 -42.16 11.28 -6.34
N GLY A 59 -42.06 10.66 -7.52
CA GLY A 59 -42.99 9.64 -8.01
C GLY A 59 -42.86 8.24 -7.40
N ASN A 60 -41.83 7.96 -6.58
CA ASN A 60 -41.65 6.68 -5.90
C ASN A 60 -42.34 6.62 -4.53
N TRP A 61 -42.85 7.76 -4.03
CA TRP A 61 -43.61 7.87 -2.77
C TRP A 61 -45.12 7.71 -2.94
N VAL A 62 -45.61 7.67 -4.17
CA VAL A 62 -47.02 7.38 -4.47
C VAL A 62 -47.25 5.88 -4.20
N GLY A 63 -48.20 5.55 -3.32
CA GLY A 63 -48.43 4.21 -2.76
C GLY A 63 -48.86 3.12 -3.76
N ASP A 64 -49.58 2.11 -3.28
CA ASP A 64 -49.79 0.75 -3.83
C ASP A 64 -50.46 0.60 -5.22
N GLY A 65 -50.34 1.59 -6.11
CA GLY A 65 -50.84 1.60 -7.50
C GLY A 65 -49.76 1.77 -8.58
N VAL A 66 -48.48 1.91 -8.23
CA VAL A 66 -47.40 2.04 -9.23
C VAL A 66 -47.11 0.68 -9.87
N SER A 67 -47.25 0.61 -11.20
CA SER A 67 -47.03 -0.62 -11.96
C SER A 67 -45.60 -1.15 -11.77
N ALA A 68 -45.41 -2.47 -11.80
CA ALA A 68 -44.08 -3.08 -11.74
C ALA A 68 -43.14 -2.57 -12.85
N ARG A 69 -43.72 -2.17 -14.00
CA ARG A 69 -43.02 -1.58 -15.14
C ARG A 69 -42.46 -0.20 -14.83
N ASP A 70 -43.20 0.64 -14.11
CA ASP A 70 -42.74 1.97 -13.72
C ASP A 70 -41.69 1.89 -12.61
N LYS A 71 -41.86 0.98 -11.64
CA LYS A 71 -40.81 0.71 -10.63
C LYS A 71 -39.51 0.23 -11.28
N ALA A 72 -39.58 -0.64 -12.30
CA ALA A 72 -38.40 -1.10 -13.03
C ALA A 72 -37.74 0.02 -13.85
N ARG A 73 -38.53 0.93 -14.43
CA ARG A 73 -37.99 2.10 -15.15
C ARG A 73 -37.21 3.07 -14.27
N HIS A 74 -37.50 3.12 -12.97
CA HIS A 74 -36.87 4.05 -12.03
C HIS A 74 -35.68 3.46 -11.24
N LYS A 75 -35.42 2.15 -11.34
CA LYS A 75 -34.24 1.49 -10.75
C LYS A 75 -33.03 1.56 -11.71
N GLY A 76 -31.82 1.77 -11.19
CA GLY A 76 -30.58 1.68 -11.99
C GLY A 76 -30.31 2.80 -13.01
N LYS A 77 -31.00 3.95 -12.96
CA LYS A 77 -30.72 5.12 -13.82
C LYS A 77 -29.36 5.78 -13.55
N VAL A 78 -28.82 5.66 -12.34
CA VAL A 78 -27.56 6.28 -11.92
C VAL A 78 -26.68 5.21 -11.29
N LEU A 79 -26.10 4.36 -12.14
CA LEU A 79 -25.15 3.34 -11.72
C LEU A 79 -23.74 3.96 -11.77
N ARG A 80 -23.12 4.15 -10.60
CA ARG A 80 -21.71 4.50 -10.53
C ARG A 80 -20.89 3.22 -10.39
N LYS A 81 -20.02 2.97 -11.37
CA LYS A 81 -18.99 1.94 -11.24
C LYS A 81 -17.82 2.55 -10.47
N VAL A 82 -17.55 2.02 -9.28
CA VAL A 82 -16.31 2.29 -8.58
C VAL A 82 -15.32 1.25 -9.08
N GLU A 83 -14.31 1.70 -9.83
CA GLU A 83 -13.23 0.84 -10.30
C GLU A 83 -12.52 0.26 -9.08
N GLY A 84 -12.63 -1.05 -8.92
CA GLY A 84 -11.94 -1.85 -7.95
C GLY A 84 -10.69 -2.49 -8.55
N ILE A 85 -10.07 -3.37 -7.79
CA ILE A 85 -8.89 -4.11 -8.22
C ILE A 85 -9.35 -5.51 -8.62
N LYS A 86 -9.31 -5.80 -9.92
CA LYS A 86 -9.61 -7.14 -10.43
C LYS A 86 -8.68 -8.17 -9.79
N LYS A 87 -9.21 -9.35 -9.48
CA LYS A 87 -8.46 -10.47 -8.86
C LYS A 87 -7.11 -10.74 -9.52
N ALA A 88 -7.03 -10.69 -10.85
CA ALA A 88 -5.80 -10.95 -11.60
C ALA A 88 -4.72 -9.86 -11.48
N ASN A 89 -5.12 -8.62 -11.20
CA ASN A 89 -4.22 -7.46 -11.11
C ASN A 89 -3.74 -7.17 -9.69
N ARG A 90 -4.27 -7.89 -8.69
CA ARG A 90 -3.81 -7.76 -7.31
C ARG A 90 -2.35 -8.20 -7.17
N LYS A 91 -1.61 -7.55 -6.27
CA LYS A 91 -0.21 -7.87 -5.99
C LYS A 91 -0.03 -9.25 -5.38
N ASP A 92 -1.03 -9.72 -4.62
CA ASP A 92 -1.06 -11.02 -3.98
C ASP A 92 -1.67 -12.13 -4.83
N ALA A 93 -2.07 -11.86 -6.08
CA ALA A 93 -2.72 -12.86 -6.94
C ALA A 93 -1.87 -14.12 -7.20
N LYS A 94 -0.54 -13.98 -7.22
CA LYS A 94 0.41 -15.09 -7.42
C LYS A 94 0.94 -15.70 -6.12
N LEU A 95 0.52 -15.16 -4.97
CA LEU A 95 1.03 -15.52 -3.65
C LEU A 95 -0.06 -16.26 -2.88
N GLU A 96 0.20 -17.51 -2.48
CA GLU A 96 -0.78 -18.33 -1.77
C GLU A 96 -0.99 -17.80 -0.34
N LYS A 97 0.11 -17.59 0.40
CA LYS A 97 0.14 -17.40 1.86
C LYS A 97 0.10 -15.93 2.33
N VAL A 98 -0.21 -14.98 1.45
CA VAL A 98 -0.19 -13.55 1.77
C VAL A 98 -1.50 -12.90 1.33
N ILE A 99 -2.02 -12.02 2.20
CA ILE A 99 -3.12 -11.11 1.88
C ILE A 99 -2.55 -9.68 1.94
N ILE A 100 -2.58 -8.96 0.81
CA ILE A 100 -2.12 -7.57 0.74
C ILE A 100 -3.33 -6.65 0.67
N ASN A 101 -3.44 -5.74 1.63
CA ASN A 101 -4.42 -4.66 1.58
C ASN A 101 -3.88 -3.51 0.71
N GLU A 102 -4.48 -3.27 -0.46
CA GLU A 102 -4.06 -2.23 -1.39
C GLU A 102 -4.75 -0.88 -1.14
N LYS A 103 -5.55 -0.75 -0.07
CA LYS A 103 -6.21 0.50 0.31
C LYS A 103 -5.21 1.57 0.73
N ARG A 104 -5.29 2.75 0.10
CA ARG A 104 -4.46 3.90 0.46
C ARG A 104 -4.85 4.47 1.84
N ILE A 105 -3.86 4.63 2.72
CA ILE A 105 -4.01 5.29 4.02
C ILE A 105 -3.96 6.82 3.86
N LYS A 106 -5.12 7.48 3.91
CA LYS A 106 -5.27 8.93 3.67
C LYS A 106 -4.47 9.81 4.62
N ASN A 107 -4.19 9.34 5.84
CA ASN A 107 -3.46 10.12 6.85
C ASN A 107 -2.00 10.38 6.46
N ASN A 108 -1.43 9.54 5.59
CA ASN A 108 -0.04 9.64 5.16
C ASN A 108 0.13 10.59 3.97
N ASP A 109 -0.96 10.95 3.29
CA ASP A 109 -0.93 11.80 2.08
C ASP A 109 -0.28 13.16 2.37
N LYS A 110 -0.39 13.69 3.60
CA LYS A 110 0.23 14.95 4.01
C LYS A 110 1.77 14.93 4.07
N TYR A 111 2.36 13.75 4.20
CA TYR A 111 3.82 13.57 4.25
C TYR A 111 4.41 13.25 2.87
N LEU A 112 3.57 13.04 1.86
CA LEU A 112 4.00 12.79 0.49
C LEU A 112 4.05 14.12 -0.28
N ALA A 113 5.00 14.23 -1.20
CA ALA A 113 5.03 15.35 -2.12
C ALA A 113 3.83 15.27 -3.08
N SER A 114 3.06 16.35 -3.17
CA SER A 114 1.89 16.43 -4.06
C SER A 114 2.27 16.44 -5.54
N GLN A 115 3.39 17.08 -5.86
CA GLN A 115 3.94 17.23 -7.21
C GLN A 115 5.45 17.09 -7.19
N LEU A 116 6.02 16.75 -8.34
CA LEU A 116 7.47 16.65 -8.52
C LEU A 116 8.11 18.05 -8.46
N PRO A 117 9.16 18.28 -7.65
CA PRO A 117 9.85 19.57 -7.63
C PRO A 117 10.53 19.88 -8.97
N HIS A 118 10.65 21.19 -9.29
CA HIS A 118 11.00 21.68 -10.63
C HIS A 118 12.36 21.23 -11.19
N GLU A 119 13.31 20.88 -10.33
CA GLU A 119 14.66 20.44 -10.73
C GLU A 119 14.69 18.98 -11.23
N PHE A 120 13.61 18.22 -11.03
CA PHE A 120 13.57 16.79 -11.35
C PHE A 120 12.63 16.51 -12.52
N GLU A 121 13.03 15.57 -13.37
CA GLU A 121 12.24 15.12 -14.52
C GLU A 121 11.40 13.87 -14.18
N SER A 122 11.86 13.07 -13.22
CA SER A 122 11.22 11.82 -12.82
C SER A 122 11.10 11.68 -11.31
N ARG A 123 9.99 11.08 -10.86
CA ARG A 123 9.76 10.69 -9.47
C ARG A 123 10.91 9.85 -8.92
N ALA A 124 11.44 8.92 -9.71
CA ALA A 124 12.53 8.05 -9.29
C ALA A 124 13.84 8.82 -9.04
N GLN A 125 14.07 9.93 -9.75
CA GLN A 125 15.23 10.80 -9.50
C GLN A 125 15.06 11.55 -8.18
N TYR A 126 13.87 12.14 -7.95
CA TYR A 126 13.56 12.86 -6.72
C TYR A 126 13.68 11.99 -5.47
N GLU A 127 13.02 10.82 -5.45
CA GLU A 127 13.06 9.91 -4.30
C GLU A 127 14.48 9.38 -4.04
N ARG A 128 15.28 9.19 -5.10
CA ARG A 128 16.69 8.79 -4.95
C ARG A 128 17.54 9.91 -4.36
N SER A 129 17.27 11.17 -4.71
CA SER A 129 18.02 12.31 -4.17
C SER A 129 17.86 12.47 -2.65
N LEU A 130 16.69 12.07 -2.11
CA LEU A 130 16.36 12.13 -0.68
C LEU A 130 16.73 10.86 0.09
N ARG A 131 17.34 9.85 -0.55
CA ARG A 131 17.57 8.53 0.05
C ARG A 131 18.50 8.55 1.26
N LEU A 132 19.41 9.53 1.33
CA LEU A 132 20.40 9.63 2.40
C LEU A 132 19.95 10.63 3.47
N PRO A 133 19.85 10.24 4.75
CA PRO A 133 19.52 11.17 5.83
C PRO A 133 20.69 12.12 6.08
N MET A 134 20.40 13.40 6.34
CA MET A 134 21.39 14.48 6.51
C MET A 134 21.76 14.77 7.97
N GLY A 135 21.29 13.98 8.93
CA GLY A 135 21.56 14.19 10.35
C GLY A 135 22.90 13.61 10.81
N PRO A 136 23.53 14.19 11.85
CA PRO A 136 24.79 13.70 12.41
C PRO A 136 24.68 12.32 13.06
N GLU A 137 23.47 11.83 13.35
CA GLU A 137 23.21 10.50 13.91
C GLU A 137 23.44 9.38 12.89
N TRP A 138 23.29 9.70 11.60
CA TRP A 138 23.35 8.72 10.51
C TRP A 138 24.59 8.86 9.62
N GLN A 139 25.35 9.96 9.77
CA GLN A 139 26.55 10.24 8.98
C GLN A 139 27.77 10.47 9.87
N THR A 140 28.96 10.29 9.31
CA THR A 140 30.18 10.71 9.99
C THR A 140 30.24 12.24 10.06
N LYS A 141 31.00 12.77 11.02
CA LYS A 141 31.14 14.21 11.24
C LYS A 141 31.62 14.96 9.99
N GLU A 142 32.58 14.38 9.27
CA GLU A 142 33.15 14.98 8.05
C GLU A 142 32.09 15.06 6.94
N SER A 143 31.43 13.95 6.62
CA SER A 143 30.36 13.91 5.62
C SER A 143 29.21 14.87 5.95
N PHE A 144 28.82 14.95 7.23
CA PHE A 144 27.80 15.89 7.69
C PHE A 144 28.22 17.35 7.48
N GLN A 145 29.47 17.70 7.83
CA GLN A 145 30.00 19.05 7.64
C GLN A 145 30.06 19.44 6.16
N ASP A 146 30.51 18.52 5.31
CA ASP A 146 30.59 18.77 3.86
C ASP A 146 29.21 18.91 3.22
N ALA A 147 28.24 18.08 3.64
CA ALA A 147 26.90 18.08 3.06
C ALA A 147 26.04 19.26 3.54
N THR A 148 26.27 19.79 4.75
CA THR A 148 25.52 20.94 5.31
C THR A 148 26.17 22.29 5.06
N LYS A 149 27.38 22.31 4.46
CA LYS A 149 28.08 23.55 4.10
C LYS A 149 27.28 24.33 3.05
N PRO A 150 26.89 25.59 3.30
CA PRO A 150 26.11 26.37 2.35
C PRO A 150 26.94 26.69 1.10
N ARG A 151 26.26 26.80 -0.04
CA ARG A 151 26.89 27.11 -1.34
C ARG A 151 27.66 28.44 -1.32
N VAL A 152 27.15 29.45 -0.62
CA VAL A 152 27.77 30.78 -0.54
C VAL A 152 28.16 31.07 0.89
N LEU A 153 29.46 31.28 1.11
CA LEU A 153 30.01 31.67 2.40
C LEU A 153 30.44 33.13 2.34
N VAL A 154 29.65 34.00 2.97
CA VAL A 154 29.95 35.44 3.07
C VAL A 154 30.64 35.69 4.40
N LYS A 155 31.84 36.27 4.36
CA LYS A 155 32.54 36.74 5.56
C LYS A 155 32.09 38.16 5.91
N GLN A 156 32.17 38.51 7.19
CA GLN A 156 31.93 39.87 7.65
C GLN A 156 32.93 40.84 6.99
N GLY A 157 32.45 42.02 6.57
CA GLY A 157 33.25 43.04 5.89
C GLY A 157 32.54 43.65 4.67
N ILE A 158 33.25 44.53 3.95
CA ILE A 158 32.74 45.16 2.72
C ILE A 158 32.86 44.17 1.56
N ILE A 159 31.72 43.81 0.96
CA ILE A 159 31.67 42.95 -0.23
C ILE A 159 31.81 43.84 -1.46
N ALA A 160 33.05 44.04 -1.91
CA ALA A 160 33.34 44.78 -3.13
C ALA A 160 32.98 43.95 -4.39
N PRO A 161 32.57 44.60 -5.50
CA PRO A 161 32.35 43.91 -6.76
C PRO A 161 33.65 43.26 -7.28
N MET A 162 33.50 42.21 -8.09
CA MET A 162 34.65 41.52 -8.69
C MET A 162 35.43 42.47 -9.59
N LEU A 163 36.75 42.57 -9.36
CA LEU A 163 37.61 43.50 -10.09
C LEU A 163 38.02 42.97 -11.47
N ARG A 164 38.10 41.65 -11.64
CA ARG A 164 38.51 40.97 -12.88
C ARG A 164 37.79 39.63 -13.00
N PRO A 165 37.53 39.12 -14.22
CA PRO A 165 37.00 37.78 -14.39
C PRO A 165 37.99 36.75 -13.82
N THR A 166 37.50 35.90 -12.93
CA THR A 166 38.25 34.74 -12.42
C THR A 166 38.25 33.65 -13.50
N ARG A 167 39.42 33.10 -13.82
CA ARG A 167 39.59 31.99 -14.77
C ARG A 167 39.14 30.66 -14.17
#